data_AF-A0A1F6MAD6-F1
#
_entry.id   AF-A0A1F6MAD6-F1
#
_cell.length_a   1.000
_cell.length_b   1.000
_cell.length_c   1.000
_cell.angle_alpha   90.00
_cell.angle_beta   90.00
_cell.angle_gamma   90.00
#
_symmetry.space_group_name_H-M   'P 1'
#
loop_
_entity.id
_entity.type
_entity.pdbx_description
1 polymer ?
#
loop_
_entity_poly.entity_id
_entity_poly.type
_entity_poly.pdbx_seq_one_letter_code
_entity_poly.pdbx_strand_id
1 'polypeptide(L)' 'MRQVLSLSLPATGVRQLKSISKKRGFGSVSSYVKHLVKEDANLISEADLLKSVRASRKEYRAGKAVKAKSLANLV' A
#
# COMPACT_ATOMS: atom_id res chain seq x y z
N MET A 1 30.79 6.33 0.92
CA MET A 1 30.61 6.49 2.39
C MET A 1 29.26 5.88 2.77
N ARG A 2 29.18 5.11 3.87
CA ARG A 2 27.90 4.54 4.33
C ARG A 2 27.20 5.54 5.25
N GLN A 3 25.90 5.74 5.05
CA GLN A 3 25.06 6.55 5.95
C GLN A 3 24.23 5.60 6.84
N VAL A 4 24.07 5.96 8.11
CA VAL A 4 23.36 5.15 9.11
C VAL A 4 22.14 5.92 9.58
N LEU A 5 20.98 5.25 9.56
CA LEU A 5 19.74 5.76 10.15
C LEU A 5 19.55 5.16 11.54
N SER A 6 19.45 6.02 12.56
CA SER A 6 19.13 5.62 13.94
C SER A 6 17.74 6.12 14.31
N LEU A 7 16.91 5.26 14.90
CA LEU A 7 15.52 5.56 15.27
C LEU A 7 15.30 5.20 16.75
N SER A 8 14.90 6.19 17.54
CA SER A 8 14.52 5.99 18.95
C SER A 8 13.06 5.58 19.05
N LEU A 9 12.80 4.41 19.63
CA LEU A 9 11.47 3.84 19.80
C LEU A 9 11.33 3.23 21.20
N PRO A 10 10.13 3.20 21.80
CA PRO A 10 9.89 2.45 23.02
C PRO A 10 10.14 0.95 22.78
N ALA A 11 10.52 0.22 23.84
CA ALA A 11 10.85 -1.20 23.74
C ALA A 11 9.73 -2.06 23.12
N THR A 12 8.47 -1.68 23.37
CA THR A 12 7.27 -2.28 22.76
C THR A 12 7.25 -2.11 21.25
N GLY A 13 7.52 -0.89 20.76
CA GLY A 13 7.60 -0.59 19.33
C GLY A 13 8.71 -1.35 18.62
N VAL A 14 9.89 -1.49 19.25
CA VAL A 14 11.00 -2.29 18.69
C VAL A 14 10.61 -3.77 18.57
N ARG A 15 9.96 -4.34 19.58
CA ARG A 15 9.49 -5.74 19.55
C ARG A 15 8.45 -5.95 18.46
N GLN A 16 7.48 -5.05 18.35
CA GLN A 16 6.44 -5.11 17.33
C GLN A 16 7.04 -5.02 15.92
N LEU A 17 7.97 -4.10 15.68
CA LEU A 17 8.63 -3.92 14.37
C LEU A 17 9.42 -5.18 13.95
N LYS A 18 10.15 -5.79 14.88
CA LYS A 18 10.84 -7.08 14.65
C LYS A 18 9.85 -8.21 14.34
N SER A 19 8.73 -8.28 15.05
CA SER A 19 7.70 -9.29 14.82
C SER A 19 7.04 -9.14 13.45
N ILE A 20 6.64 -7.91 13.09
CA ILE A 20 6.00 -7.62 11.79
C ILE A 20 6.94 -7.91 10.63
N SER A 21 8.19 -7.44 10.71
CA SER A 21 9.17 -7.70 9.65
C SER A 21 9.38 -9.20 9.42
N LYS A 22 9.55 -9.99 10.49
CA LYS A 22 9.66 -11.46 10.39
C LYS A 22 8.38 -12.11 9.84
N LYS A 23 7.20 -11.71 10.33
CA LYS A 23 5.90 -12.23 9.87
C LYS A 23 5.68 -11.99 8.37
N ARG A 24 6.20 -10.87 7.86
CA ARG A 24 6.14 -10.51 6.43
C ARG A 24 7.29 -11.11 5.59
N GLY A 25 8.11 -11.99 6.18
CA GLY A 25 9.17 -12.72 5.47
C GLY A 25 10.50 -11.99 5.33
N PHE A 26 10.72 -10.88 6.03
CA PHE A 26 11.96 -10.12 5.94
C PHE A 26 13.02 -10.63 6.93
N GLY A 27 14.25 -10.82 6.45
CA GLY A 27 15.39 -11.25 7.26
C GLY A 27 15.92 -10.19 8.24
N SER A 28 15.60 -8.91 8.01
CA SER A 28 15.93 -7.83 8.95
C SER A 28 14.90 -6.69 8.92
N VAL A 29 14.85 -5.93 10.00
CA VAL A 29 14.05 -4.69 10.08
C VAL A 29 14.51 -3.69 9.02
N SER A 30 15.82 -3.58 8.79
CA SER A 30 16.37 -2.66 7.77
C SER A 30 15.91 -3.02 6.36
N SER A 31 15.86 -4.31 6.00
CA SER A 31 15.29 -4.73 4.70
C SER A 31 13.81 -4.40 4.58
N TYR A 32 13.06 -4.56 5.67
CA TYR A 32 11.64 -4.24 5.70
C TYR A 32 11.39 -2.73 5.53
N VAL A 33 12.12 -1.88 6.26
CA VAL A 33 12.01 -0.42 6.13
C VAL A 33 12.38 0.06 4.74
N LYS A 34 13.46 -0.46 4.13
CA LYS A 34 13.84 -0.12 2.75
C LYS A 34 12.74 -0.49 1.75
N HIS A 35 12.09 -1.63 1.93
CA HIS A 35 10.96 -2.03 1.11
C HIS A 35 9.79 -1.06 1.27
N LEU A 36 9.41 -0.72 2.50
CA LEU A 36 8.32 0.23 2.75
C LEU A 36 8.56 1.59 2.12
N VAL A 37 9.79 2.14 2.22
CA VAL A 37 10.14 3.41 1.59
C VAL A 37 10.02 3.34 0.07
N LYS A 38 10.37 2.19 -0.54
CA LYS A 38 10.21 1.99 -1.98
C LYS A 38 8.73 1.89 -2.38
N GLU A 39 7.93 1.18 -1.60
CA GLU A 39 6.48 1.05 -1.85
C GLU A 39 5.75 2.38 -1.69
N ASP A 40 6.15 3.20 -0.72
CA ASP A 40 5.56 4.52 -0.48
C ASP A 40 5.61 5.41 -1.73
N ALA A 41 6.73 5.37 -2.47
CA ALA A 41 6.88 6.08 -3.74
C ALA A 41 5.95 5.55 -4.86
N ASN A 42 5.43 4.32 -4.73
CA ASN A 42 4.54 3.69 -5.70
C ASN A 42 3.06 3.79 -5.29
N LEU A 43 2.74 4.34 -4.11
CA LEU A 43 1.36 4.50 -3.68
C LEU A 43 0.67 5.58 -4.51
N ILE A 44 -0.57 5.31 -4.91
CA ILE A 44 -1.43 6.34 -5.50
C ILE A 44 -1.67 7.43 -4.47
N SER A 45 -1.54 8.69 -4.88
CA SER A 45 -1.83 9.82 -4.00
C SER A 45 -3.31 9.82 -3.60
N GLU A 46 -3.63 10.34 -2.42
CA GLU A 46 -5.02 10.46 -1.97
C GLU A 46 -5.86 11.30 -2.96
N ALA A 47 -5.27 12.36 -3.52
CA ALA A 47 -5.91 13.20 -4.50
C ALA A 47 -6.25 12.43 -5.80
N ASP A 48 -5.33 11.61 -6.29
CA ASP A 48 -5.54 10.79 -7.48
C ASP A 48 -6.57 9.69 -7.23
N LEU A 49 -6.58 9.10 -6.04
CA LEU A 49 -7.61 8.16 -5.61
C LEU A 49 -8.99 8.81 -5.57
N LEU A 50 -9.11 10.01 -5.00
CA LEU A 50 -10.39 10.74 -4.99
C LEU A 50 -10.84 11.13 -6.39
N LYS A 51 -9.91 11.50 -7.27
CA LYS A 51 -10.19 11.80 -8.67
C LYS A 51 -10.71 10.57 -9.41
N SER A 52 -10.09 9.41 -9.23
CA SER A 52 -10.51 8.16 -9.86
C SER A 52 -11.92 7.75 -9.40
N VAL A 53 -12.21 7.83 -8.10
CA VAL A 53 -13.55 7.55 -7.54
C VAL A 53 -14.62 8.46 -8.16
N ARG A 54 -14.33 9.76 -8.29
CA ARG A 54 -15.27 10.72 -8.92
C ARG A 54 -15.51 10.38 -10.39
N ALA A 55 -14.46 10.03 -11.13
CA ALA A 55 -14.56 9.60 -12.52
C ALA A 55 -15.42 8.33 -12.66
N SER A 56 -15.14 7.29 -11.87
CA SER A 56 -15.90 6.04 -11.89
C SER A 56 -17.37 6.25 -11.55
N ARG A 57 -17.70 7.12 -10.58
CA ARG A 57 -19.09 7.49 -10.27
C ARG A 57 -19.78 8.19 -11.44
N LYS A 58 -19.07 9.06 -12.16
CA LYS A 58 -19.61 9.75 -13.34
C LYS A 58 -19.89 8.76 -14.47
N GLU A 59 -18.98 7.83 -14.73
CA GLU A 59 -19.13 6.80 -15.75
C GLU A 59 -20.27 5.84 -15.44
N TYR A 60 -20.40 5.42 -14.19
CA TYR A 60 -21.53 4.61 -13.72
C TYR A 60 -22.87 5.33 -13.96
N ARG A 61 -22.97 6.61 -13.57
CA ARG A 61 -24.16 7.44 -13.81
C ARG A 61 -24.46 7.66 -15.29
N ALA A 62 -23.42 7.70 -16.14
CA ALA A 62 -23.55 7.79 -17.58
C ALA A 62 -23.92 6.44 -18.24
N GLY A 63 -24.19 5.39 -17.46
CA GLY A 63 -24.60 4.08 -17.98
C GLY A 63 -23.47 3.28 -18.61
N LYS A 64 -22.20 3.68 -18.43
CA LYS A 64 -21.04 2.98 -19.00
C LYS A 64 -20.64 1.72 -18.24
N ALA A 65 -21.35 1.39 -17.16
CA ALA A 65 -21.07 0.22 -16.35
C ALA A 65 -21.82 -1.01 -16.88
N VAL A 66 -21.12 -2.15 -16.94
CA VAL A 66 -21.72 -3.45 -17.27
C VAL A 66 -22.16 -4.15 -15.99
N LYS A 67 -23.45 -4.47 -15.89
CA LYS A 67 -23.97 -5.31 -14.80
C LYS A 67 -23.92 -6.78 -15.21
N ALA A 68 -22.77 -7.41 -15.00
CA ALA A 68 -22.58 -8.84 -15.25
C ALA A 68 -23.38 -9.68 -14.24
N LYS A 69 -23.97 -10.80 -14.68
CA LYS A 69 -24.72 -11.74 -13.81
C LYS A 69 -23.80 -12.55 -12.89
N SER A 70 -22.54 -12.71 -13.28
CA SER A 70 -21.48 -13.37 -12.52
C SER A 70 -20.12 -12.95 -13.07
N LEU A 71 -19.03 -13.30 -12.38
CA LEU A 71 -17.65 -13.05 -12.85
C LEU A 71 -17.36 -13.69 -14.21
N ALA A 72 -18.00 -14.81 -14.54
CA ALA A 72 -17.84 -15.47 -15.83
C ALA A 72 -18.36 -14.63 -17.01
N ASN A 73 -19.20 -13.62 -16.75
CA ASN A 73 -19.79 -12.74 -17.76
C ASN A 73 -19.12 -11.35 -17.78
N LEU A 74 -17.90 -11.21 -17.22
CA LEU A 74 -17.19 -9.94 -17.11
C LEU A 74 -16.29 -9.62 -18.32
N VAL A 75 -16.40 -10.35 -19.42
CA VAL A 75 -15.56 -10.21 -20.63
C VAL A 75 -16.42 -9.89 -21.83
#